data_AF-A0A1F8CJW3-F1
#
_entry.id   AF-A0A1F8CJW3-F1
#
_cell.length_a   1.000
_cell.length_b   1.000
_cell.length_c   1.000
_cell.angle_alpha   90.00
_cell.angle_beta   90.00
_cell.angle_gamma   90.00
#
_symmetry.space_group_name_H-M   'P 1'
#
loop_
_entity.id
_entity.type
_entity.pdbx_description
1 polymer ?
#
loop_
_entity_poly.entity_id
_entity_poly.type
_entity_poly.pdbx_seq_one_letter_code
_entity_poly.pdbx_strand_id
1 'polypeptide(L)'
;MAVGGKTGAVYVSSFDFEAKKITTFVIPATAELEVSRSLGKWKAKSLWQLGINEKLGGTLLSETVTRNFHFPIFLWADNLALGFSEGGVAKALTALFAPYKTNLGIMDRIRLFFIAVTVKSFDREVTDLSKTSYLRKTKLADGEEGYVVTKNLPQELIYLFTETLINEKETRVEIIDLTGTYGVSEGVGATVEVLGAKILATTKGPPNDSDCLVLGKDRLIVGKIAKVFSCKEGKGNDNDRFDIQIKIGKKFAQRF
;
A
#
# COMPACT_ATOMS: atom_id res chain seq x y z
N MET A 1 4.27 2.31 -5.07
CA MET A 1 5.50 2.00 -4.29
C MET A 1 5.66 3.00 -3.16
N ALA A 2 5.99 2.55 -1.95
CA ALA A 2 6.30 3.41 -0.80
C ALA A 2 7.81 3.61 -0.64
N VAL A 3 8.24 4.82 -0.35
CA VAL A 3 9.66 5.18 -0.24
C VAL A 3 9.92 5.98 1.03
N GLY A 4 10.90 5.54 1.82
CA GLY A 4 11.38 6.29 2.98
C GLY A 4 12.26 7.47 2.55
N GLY A 5 11.85 8.70 2.85
CA GLY A 5 12.62 9.90 2.54
C GLY A 5 13.74 10.20 3.54
N LYS A 6 14.78 10.91 3.10
CA LYS A 6 15.90 11.33 3.97
C LYS A 6 15.46 12.19 5.15
N THR A 7 14.42 13.00 4.97
CA THR A 7 13.87 13.89 6.00
C THR A 7 12.85 13.21 6.92
N GLY A 8 12.54 11.94 6.66
CA GLY A 8 11.49 11.19 7.34
C GLY A 8 10.10 11.33 6.74
N ALA A 9 9.93 12.13 5.68
CA ALA A 9 8.71 12.07 4.89
C ALA A 9 8.60 10.71 4.19
N VAL A 10 7.38 10.24 3.98
CA VAL A 10 7.10 9.01 3.23
C VAL A 10 6.51 9.38 1.88
N TYR A 11 7.06 8.82 0.82
CA TYR A 11 6.62 9.08 -0.55
C TYR A 11 5.91 7.85 -1.09
N VAL A 12 4.70 8.03 -1.59
CA VAL A 12 3.94 6.97 -2.26
C VAL A 12 3.84 7.33 -3.73
N SER A 13 4.55 6.61 -4.59
CA SER A 13 4.52 6.85 -6.04
C SER A 13 3.70 5.79 -6.76
N SER A 14 2.73 6.24 -7.55
CA SER A 14 2.02 5.46 -8.57
C SER A 14 2.64 5.72 -9.94
N PHE A 15 2.76 4.66 -10.74
CA PHE A 15 3.41 4.67 -12.04
C PHE A 15 2.41 4.11 -13.06
N ASP A 16 1.81 4.99 -13.85
CA ASP A 16 0.88 4.61 -14.91
C ASP A 16 1.63 4.50 -16.24
N PHE A 17 1.91 3.27 -16.65
CA PHE A 17 2.66 2.97 -17.86
C PHE A 17 1.87 3.25 -19.14
N GLU A 18 0.54 3.22 -19.09
CA GLU A 18 -0.32 3.45 -20.25
C GLU A 18 -0.51 4.95 -20.47
N ALA A 19 -0.91 5.68 -19.42
CA ALA A 19 -1.06 7.13 -19.46
C ALA A 19 0.28 7.87 -19.46
N LYS A 20 1.40 7.16 -19.22
CA LYS A 20 2.74 7.74 -19.04
C LYS A 20 2.73 8.85 -18.00
N LYS A 21 2.18 8.54 -16.83
CA LYS A 21 2.02 9.48 -15.72
C LYS A 21 2.68 8.95 -14.46
N ILE A 22 3.28 9.84 -13.68
CA ILE A 22 3.80 9.52 -12.35
C ILE A 22 3.14 10.44 -11.34
N THR A 23 2.47 9.86 -10.34
CA THR A 23 1.87 10.63 -9.25
C THR A 23 2.51 10.22 -7.95
N THR A 24 3.03 11.20 -7.20
CA THR A 24 3.68 10.99 -5.91
C THR A 24 2.92 11.70 -4.80
N PHE A 25 2.46 10.94 -3.81
CA PHE A 25 1.92 11.47 -2.57
C PHE A 25 3.02 11.62 -1.53
N VAL A 26 3.03 12.75 -0.84
CA VAL A 26 3.96 13.02 0.26
C VAL A 26 3.19 12.97 1.58
N ILE A 27 3.52 12.00 2.42
CA ILE A 27 3.10 11.96 3.81
C ILE A 27 4.16 12.70 4.63
N PRO A 28 3.79 13.78 5.35
CA PRO A 28 4.74 14.59 6.08
C PRO A 28 5.37 13.79 7.23
N ALA A 29 6.63 14.10 7.54
CA ALA A 29 7.41 13.48 8.61
C ALA A 29 6.72 13.52 9.99
N THR A 30 5.85 14.50 10.22
CA THR A 30 5.10 14.74 11.46
C THR A 30 3.71 14.08 11.49
N ALA A 31 3.32 13.34 10.45
CA ALA A 31 2.08 12.57 10.49
C ALA A 31 2.21 11.41 11.49
N GLU A 32 1.30 11.33 12.45
CA GLU A 32 1.13 10.20 13.36
C GLU A 32 0.28 9.12 12.66
N LEU A 33 0.84 7.92 12.58
CA LEU A 33 0.27 6.79 11.87
C LEU A 33 0.14 5.60 12.83
N GLU A 34 -0.95 4.85 12.71
CA GLU A 34 -1.10 3.58 13.40
C GLU A 34 -0.20 2.55 12.70
N VAL A 35 0.88 2.14 13.35
CA VAL A 35 1.88 1.27 12.74
C VAL A 35 1.37 -0.17 12.72
N SER A 36 1.52 -0.80 11.56
CA SER A 36 1.28 -2.24 11.38
C SER A 36 2.04 -3.08 12.42
N ARG A 37 1.63 -4.33 12.64
CA ARG A 37 2.28 -5.24 13.61
C ARG A 37 2.16 -4.85 15.06
N SER A 38 1.06 -4.17 15.40
CA SER A 38 0.70 -3.83 16.78
C SER A 38 1.79 -3.00 17.49
N LEU A 39 2.53 -2.19 16.73
CA LEU A 39 3.61 -1.35 17.26
C LEU A 39 3.11 0.02 17.77
N GLY A 40 1.80 0.24 17.76
CA GLY A 40 1.14 1.45 18.22
C GLY A 40 1.32 2.61 17.24
N LYS A 41 1.22 3.84 17.74
CA LYS A 41 1.27 5.05 16.92
C LYS A 41 2.67 5.65 16.86
N TRP A 42 3.11 6.00 15.65
CA TRP A 42 4.41 6.63 15.42
C TRP A 42 4.32 7.74 14.39
N LYS A 43 5.22 8.72 14.51
CA LYS A 43 5.46 9.69 13.45
C LYS A 43 6.05 8.99 12.21
N ALA A 44 5.63 9.42 11.02
CA ALA A 44 6.10 8.92 9.74
C ALA A 44 7.64 8.91 9.64
N LYS A 45 8.30 9.93 10.24
CA LYS A 45 9.75 10.06 10.32
C LYS A 45 10.48 8.86 10.90
N SER A 46 9.84 8.12 11.81
CA SER A 46 10.47 6.99 12.49
C SER A 46 10.22 5.66 11.77
N LEU A 47 9.26 5.58 10.84
CA LEU A 47 8.80 4.30 10.29
C LEU A 47 9.88 3.50 9.57
N TRP A 48 10.73 4.18 8.79
CA TRP A 48 11.81 3.49 8.07
C TRP A 48 12.80 2.84 9.04
N GLN A 49 13.28 3.60 10.02
CA GLN A 49 14.23 3.09 11.01
C GLN A 49 13.60 2.03 11.90
N LEU A 50 12.34 2.20 12.30
CA LEU A 50 11.59 1.19 13.04
C LEU A 50 11.51 -0.13 12.25
N GLY A 51 11.22 -0.07 10.95
CA GLY A 51 11.23 -1.25 10.08
C GLY A 51 12.59 -1.95 10.00
N ILE A 52 13.69 -1.20 10.00
CA ILE A 52 15.04 -1.79 10.10
C ILE A 52 15.26 -2.48 11.45
N ASN A 53 14.91 -1.81 12.55
CA ASN A 53 15.10 -2.32 13.91
C ASN A 53 14.30 -3.61 14.14
N GLU A 54 13.07 -3.67 13.65
CA GLU A 54 12.18 -4.84 13.72
C GLU A 54 12.51 -5.93 12.70
N LYS A 55 13.57 -5.76 11.89
CA LYS A 55 13.98 -6.68 10.81
C LYS A 55 12.91 -6.91 9.74
N LEU A 56 12.04 -5.92 9.53
CA LEU A 56 10.97 -5.93 8.53
C LEU A 56 11.33 -5.12 7.28
N GLY A 57 12.38 -4.29 7.34
CA GLY A 57 12.74 -3.41 6.23
C GLY A 57 11.62 -2.40 5.91
N GLY A 58 11.44 -2.09 4.64
CA GLY A 58 10.32 -1.26 4.19
C GLY A 58 8.99 -2.00 4.12
N THR A 59 8.91 -3.29 4.49
CA THR A 59 7.62 -3.99 4.58
C THR A 59 6.73 -3.35 5.64
N LEU A 60 7.32 -2.94 6.77
CA LEU A 60 6.60 -2.19 7.79
C LEU A 60 6.06 -0.86 7.25
N LEU A 61 6.84 -0.20 6.38
CA LEU A 61 6.43 1.05 5.74
C LEU A 61 5.23 0.81 4.82
N SER A 62 5.29 -0.17 3.92
CA SER A 62 4.20 -0.45 2.97
C SER A 62 2.94 -0.94 3.68
N GLU A 63 3.07 -1.82 4.68
CA GLU A 63 1.93 -2.31 5.47
C GLU A 63 1.29 -1.17 6.27
N THR A 64 2.09 -0.30 6.89
CA THR A 64 1.57 0.87 7.64
C THR A 64 0.86 1.87 6.72
N VAL A 65 1.42 2.15 5.55
CA VAL A 65 0.75 3.04 4.57
C VAL A 65 -0.56 2.40 4.10
N THR A 66 -0.56 1.11 3.80
CA THR A 66 -1.78 0.38 3.38
C THR A 66 -2.85 0.42 4.47
N ARG A 67 -2.49 0.18 5.73
CA ARG A 67 -3.42 0.22 6.87
C ARG A 67 -4.07 1.58 7.05
N ASN A 68 -3.30 2.66 6.96
CA ASN A 68 -3.79 4.01 7.28
C ASN A 68 -4.49 4.68 6.09
N PHE A 69 -4.02 4.44 4.87
CA PHE A 69 -4.49 5.17 3.69
C PHE A 69 -5.25 4.30 2.68
N HIS A 70 -5.33 2.99 2.92
CA HIS A 70 -5.90 2.00 2.00
C HIS A 70 -5.26 2.01 0.60
N PHE A 71 -4.05 2.56 0.49
CA PHE A 71 -3.27 2.49 -0.73
C PHE A 71 -2.70 1.07 -0.86
N PRO A 72 -3.07 0.30 -1.89
CA PRO A 72 -2.68 -1.09 -2.04
C PRO A 72 -1.20 -1.21 -2.48
N ILE A 73 -0.29 -1.00 -1.55
CA ILE A 73 1.15 -0.91 -1.83
C ILE A 73 1.86 -2.10 -1.20
N PHE A 74 2.55 -2.87 -2.03
CA PHE A 74 3.46 -3.93 -1.58
C PHE A 74 4.92 -3.65 -1.94
N LEU A 75 5.18 -2.77 -2.92
CA LEU A 75 6.53 -2.38 -3.31
C LEU A 75 7.05 -1.28 -2.40
N TRP A 76 8.29 -1.44 -1.92
CA TRP A 76 8.96 -0.47 -1.09
C TRP A 76 10.45 -0.33 -1.43
N ALA A 77 11.00 0.84 -1.15
CA ALA A 77 12.41 1.12 -1.33
C ALA A 77 12.88 2.23 -0.38
N ASP A 78 14.20 2.38 -0.25
CA ASP A 78 14.78 3.55 0.40
C ASP A 78 14.82 4.78 -0.51
N ASN A 79 15.32 5.88 0.02
CA ASN A 79 15.32 7.19 -0.63
C ASN A 79 15.99 7.24 -2.00
N LEU A 80 16.85 6.28 -2.38
CA LEU A 80 17.47 6.28 -3.71
C LEU A 80 16.43 6.01 -4.82
N ALA A 81 15.36 5.26 -4.52
CA ALA A 81 14.30 4.99 -5.47
C ALA A 81 13.45 6.22 -5.83
N LEU A 82 13.54 7.33 -5.08
CA LEU A 82 12.92 8.60 -5.47
C LEU A 82 13.44 9.11 -6.81
N GLY A 83 14.63 8.67 -7.24
CA GLY A 83 15.15 8.98 -8.57
C GLY A 83 14.24 8.53 -9.72
N PHE A 84 13.36 7.54 -9.50
CA PHE A 84 12.37 7.14 -10.51
C PHE A 84 11.20 8.13 -10.61
N SER A 85 10.81 8.80 -9.53
CA SER A 85 9.64 9.71 -9.52
C SER A 85 10.01 11.19 -9.68
N GLU A 86 11.13 11.64 -9.09
CA GLU A 86 11.54 13.06 -9.07
C GLU A 86 12.00 13.62 -10.43
N GLY A 87 12.33 12.73 -11.38
CA GLY A 87 12.77 13.12 -12.72
C GLY A 87 14.27 13.35 -12.86
N GLY A 88 14.70 13.41 -14.12
CA GLY A 88 16.10 13.48 -14.50
C GLY A 88 16.73 12.10 -14.72
N VAL A 89 17.28 11.90 -15.92
CA VAL A 89 17.88 10.64 -16.35
C VAL A 89 19.00 10.19 -15.40
N ALA A 90 19.84 11.11 -14.94
CA ALA A 90 20.92 10.81 -13.99
C ALA A 90 20.42 10.26 -12.65
N LYS A 91 19.31 10.79 -12.13
CA LYS A 91 18.69 10.27 -10.90
C LYS A 91 18.07 8.90 -11.12
N ALA A 92 17.39 8.70 -12.26
CA ALA A 92 16.82 7.41 -12.62
C ALA A 92 17.90 6.33 -12.84
N LEU A 93 19.04 6.67 -13.43
CA LEU A 93 20.20 5.78 -13.58
C LEU A 93 20.79 5.40 -12.22
N THR A 94 20.96 6.39 -11.33
CA THR A 94 21.40 6.13 -9.95
C THR A 94 20.42 5.19 -9.24
N ALA A 95 19.12 5.41 -9.37
CA ALA A 95 18.09 4.55 -8.80
C ALA A 95 18.05 3.14 -9.43
N LEU A 96 18.51 2.96 -10.67
CA LEU A 96 18.58 1.66 -11.32
C LEU A 96 19.76 0.82 -10.80
N PHE A 97 20.94 1.42 -10.72
CA PHE A 97 22.20 0.69 -10.53
C PHE A 97 22.78 0.77 -9.11
N ALA A 98 22.45 1.78 -8.31
CA ALA A 98 22.98 1.89 -6.97
C ALA A 98 22.48 0.75 -6.06
N PRO A 99 23.28 0.28 -5.10
CA PRO A 99 22.81 -0.64 -4.07
C PRO A 99 21.96 0.13 -3.04
N TYR A 100 20.77 -0.38 -2.77
CA TYR A 100 19.85 0.21 -1.79
C TYR A 100 18.85 -0.81 -1.27
N LYS A 101 18.24 -0.55 -0.10
CA LYS A 101 17.30 -1.49 0.53
C LYS A 101 15.94 -1.39 -0.16
N THR A 102 15.46 -2.51 -0.72
CA THR A 102 14.18 -2.57 -1.44
C THR A 102 13.73 -4.01 -1.62
N ASN A 103 12.44 -4.22 -1.88
CA ASN A 103 11.90 -5.48 -2.39
C ASN A 103 11.65 -5.47 -3.92
N LEU A 104 12.07 -4.41 -4.63
CA LEU A 104 11.99 -4.36 -6.09
C LEU A 104 12.91 -5.39 -6.74
N GLY A 105 12.33 -6.24 -7.59
CA GLY A 105 13.10 -7.11 -8.46
C GLY A 105 13.86 -6.32 -9.53
N ILE A 106 14.85 -6.95 -10.17
CA ILE A 106 15.63 -6.33 -11.25
C ILE A 106 14.71 -5.83 -12.38
N MET A 107 13.72 -6.65 -12.76
CA MET A 107 12.75 -6.29 -13.80
C MET A 107 11.86 -5.12 -13.39
N ASP A 108 11.50 -5.01 -12.11
CA ASP A 108 10.71 -3.86 -11.63
C ASP A 108 11.52 -2.58 -11.76
N ARG A 109 12.81 -2.59 -11.38
CA ARG A 109 13.70 -1.43 -11.51
C ARG A 109 13.89 -1.00 -12.96
N ILE A 110 14.05 -1.95 -13.88
CA ILE A 110 14.18 -1.67 -15.31
C ILE A 110 12.90 -1.03 -15.84
N ARG A 111 11.72 -1.56 -15.50
CA ARG A 111 10.42 -0.97 -15.89
C ARG A 111 10.27 0.44 -15.33
N LEU A 112 10.56 0.63 -14.04
CA LEU A 112 10.53 1.94 -13.37
C LEU A 112 11.50 2.93 -14.01
N PHE A 113 12.68 2.48 -14.44
CA PHE A 113 13.61 3.31 -15.20
C PHE A 113 13.01 3.76 -16.53
N PHE A 114 12.45 2.86 -17.34
CA PHE A 114 11.89 3.22 -18.64
C PHE A 114 10.74 4.23 -18.52
N ILE A 115 9.81 4.03 -17.58
CA ILE A 115 8.75 5.02 -17.35
C ILE A 115 9.34 6.34 -16.83
N ALA A 116 10.29 6.29 -15.89
CA ALA A 116 10.94 7.48 -15.35
C ALA A 116 11.68 8.31 -16.41
N VAL A 117 12.16 7.73 -17.49
CA VAL A 117 12.82 8.48 -18.57
C VAL A 117 11.82 8.92 -19.65
N THR A 118 10.72 8.19 -19.82
CA THR A 118 9.69 8.47 -20.84
C THR A 118 8.72 9.57 -20.40
N VAL A 119 8.39 9.64 -19.11
CA VAL A 119 7.41 10.59 -18.57
C VAL A 119 7.99 12.00 -18.50
N LYS A 120 7.31 12.94 -19.15
CA LYS A 120 7.70 14.35 -19.20
C LYS A 120 7.48 15.02 -17.85
N SER A 121 8.14 16.15 -17.62
CA SER A 121 8.06 16.84 -16.32
C SER A 121 6.65 17.31 -15.96
N PHE A 122 5.81 17.67 -16.93
CA PHE A 122 4.43 18.10 -16.69
C PHE A 122 3.46 16.95 -16.41
N ASP A 123 3.83 15.72 -16.79
CA ASP A 123 3.09 14.49 -16.49
C ASP A 123 3.52 13.87 -15.14
N ARG A 124 4.25 14.65 -14.33
CA ARG A 124 4.64 14.30 -12.96
C ARG A 124 3.90 15.17 -11.98
N GLU A 125 3.09 14.54 -11.15
CA GLU A 125 2.32 15.23 -10.12
C GLU A 125 2.86 14.87 -8.74
N VAL A 126 3.05 15.89 -7.91
CA VAL A 126 3.43 15.71 -6.51
C VAL A 126 2.35 16.34 -5.64
N THR A 127 1.68 15.51 -4.84
CA THR A 127 0.60 15.91 -3.95
C THR A 127 1.04 15.74 -2.51
N ASP A 128 1.18 16.87 -1.81
CA ASP A 128 1.44 16.87 -0.38
C ASP A 128 0.13 16.61 0.38
N LEU A 129 0.03 15.46 1.05
CA LEU A 129 -1.19 15.07 1.75
C LEU A 129 -1.54 16.01 2.90
N SER A 130 -0.56 16.77 3.44
CA SER A 130 -0.80 17.78 4.48
C SER A 130 -1.64 18.96 3.99
N LYS A 131 -1.73 19.15 2.66
CA LYS A 131 -2.51 20.19 1.99
C LYS A 131 -3.89 19.67 1.52
N THR A 132 -4.21 18.42 1.82
CA THR A 132 -5.47 17.76 1.43
C THR A 132 -6.34 17.50 2.66
N SER A 133 -7.58 17.10 2.45
CA SER A 133 -8.48 16.69 3.55
C SER A 133 -8.12 15.35 4.20
N TYR A 134 -7.13 14.60 3.66
CA TYR A 134 -6.69 13.32 4.22
C TYR A 134 -5.98 13.45 5.56
N LEU A 135 -5.31 14.58 5.79
CA LEU A 135 -4.54 14.81 6.99
C LEU A 135 -5.10 16.03 7.69
N ARG A 136 -5.46 15.86 8.96
CA ARG A 136 -5.88 16.96 9.81
C ARG A 136 -4.73 17.35 10.73
N LYS A 137 -4.36 18.62 10.69
CA LYS A 137 -3.40 19.18 11.65
C LYS A 137 -3.98 19.14 13.06
N THR A 138 -3.21 18.68 14.04
CA THR A 138 -3.63 18.58 15.44
C THR A 138 -2.40 18.59 16.36
N LYS A 139 -2.62 18.88 17.63
CA LYS A 139 -1.66 18.58 18.70
C LYS A 139 -1.66 17.08 18.97
N LEU A 140 -0.50 16.45 18.93
CA LEU A 140 -0.29 15.02 19.15
C LEU A 140 -0.21 14.69 20.65
N ALA A 141 -0.14 13.39 20.98
CA ALA A 141 -0.08 12.93 22.37
C ALA A 141 1.18 13.40 23.13
N ASP A 142 2.27 13.66 22.40
CA ASP A 142 3.52 14.21 22.93
C ASP A 142 3.48 15.75 23.09
N GLY A 143 2.38 16.38 22.70
CA GLY A 143 2.20 17.84 22.77
C GLY A 143 2.77 18.62 21.60
N GLU A 144 3.41 17.97 20.62
CA GLU A 144 3.86 18.64 19.40
C GLU A 144 2.73 18.81 18.39
N GLU A 145 2.87 19.79 17.49
CA GLU A 145 1.99 19.93 16.33
C GLU A 145 2.33 18.87 15.27
N GLY A 146 1.31 18.18 14.76
CA GLY A 146 1.48 17.16 13.74
C GLY A 146 0.21 16.94 12.93
N TYR A 147 0.14 15.80 12.25
CA TYR A 147 -1.00 15.43 11.41
C TYR A 147 -1.54 14.08 11.80
N VAL A 148 -2.86 13.90 11.73
CA VAL A 148 -3.54 12.61 11.88
C VAL A 148 -4.37 12.29 10.65
N VAL A 149 -4.48 11.01 10.31
CA VAL A 149 -5.23 10.55 9.14
C VAL A 149 -6.73 10.70 9.38
N THR A 150 -7.43 11.21 8.37
CA THR A 150 -8.89 11.28 8.33
C THR A 150 -9.43 10.03 7.63
N LYS A 151 -10.64 9.57 8.00
CA LYS A 151 -11.17 8.26 7.58
C LYS A 151 -11.61 8.19 6.11
N ASN A 152 -11.73 9.31 5.41
CA ASN A 152 -12.34 9.32 4.08
C ASN A 152 -11.25 9.42 3.01
N LEU A 153 -11.25 8.48 2.06
CA LEU A 153 -10.49 8.64 0.82
C LEU A 153 -11.16 9.67 -0.09
N PRO A 154 -10.50 10.78 -0.48
CA PRO A 154 -10.83 11.47 -1.70
C PRO A 154 -10.92 10.52 -2.90
N GLN A 155 -12.05 10.60 -3.60
CA GLN A 155 -12.35 9.79 -4.78
C GLN A 155 -11.28 9.94 -5.86
N GLU A 156 -10.64 11.11 -5.93
CA GLU A 156 -9.51 11.40 -6.83
C GLU A 156 -8.27 10.55 -6.56
N LEU A 157 -8.16 9.85 -5.43
CA LEU A 157 -7.01 8.94 -5.22
C LEU A 157 -7.34 7.50 -5.55
N ILE A 158 -8.62 7.12 -5.55
CA ILE A 158 -9.05 5.75 -5.80
C ILE A 158 -8.64 5.32 -7.21
N TYR A 159 -8.84 6.18 -8.22
CA TYR A 159 -8.52 5.85 -9.61
C TYR A 159 -7.02 5.60 -9.84
N LEU A 160 -6.13 6.21 -9.04
CA LEU A 160 -4.68 6.09 -9.20
C LEU A 160 -4.11 4.76 -8.71
N PHE A 161 -4.90 3.99 -7.97
CA PHE A 161 -4.53 2.70 -7.41
C PHE A 161 -5.43 1.56 -7.91
N THR A 162 -6.38 1.88 -8.80
CA THR A 162 -7.25 0.89 -9.43
C THR A 162 -6.42 0.03 -10.38
N GLU A 163 -6.55 -1.29 -10.25
CA GLU A 163 -5.89 -2.24 -11.14
C GLU A 163 -6.82 -2.58 -12.30
N THR A 164 -6.43 -2.20 -13.53
CA THR A 164 -7.23 -2.39 -14.75
C THR A 164 -7.79 -3.81 -14.87
N LEU A 165 -6.95 -4.83 -14.67
CA LEU A 165 -7.36 -6.24 -14.73
C LEU A 165 -8.44 -6.64 -13.71
N ILE A 166 -8.43 -6.02 -12.53
CA ILE A 166 -9.39 -6.33 -11.45
C ILE A 166 -10.71 -5.62 -11.74
N ASN A 167 -10.63 -4.35 -12.17
CA ASN A 167 -11.76 -3.50 -12.46
C ASN A 167 -12.55 -3.95 -13.70
N GLU A 168 -11.88 -4.23 -14.82
CA GLU A 168 -12.53 -4.64 -16.07
C GLU A 168 -13.27 -5.97 -15.96
N LYS A 169 -12.78 -6.87 -15.09
CA LYS A 169 -13.43 -8.17 -14.83
C LYS A 169 -14.56 -8.09 -13.80
N GLU A 170 -14.81 -6.90 -13.24
CA GLU A 170 -15.77 -6.68 -12.16
C GLU A 170 -15.59 -7.68 -11.00
N THR A 171 -14.34 -7.93 -10.62
CA THR A 171 -13.96 -9.02 -9.72
C THR A 171 -14.77 -9.01 -8.41
N ARG A 172 -15.53 -10.08 -8.16
CA ARG A 172 -16.40 -10.21 -6.99
C ARG A 172 -15.66 -10.89 -5.85
N VAL A 173 -15.62 -10.23 -4.69
CA VAL A 173 -14.84 -10.68 -3.54
C VAL A 173 -15.73 -10.97 -2.34
N GLU A 174 -15.43 -12.07 -1.67
CA GLU A 174 -15.91 -12.38 -0.33
C GLU A 174 -14.77 -12.24 0.69
N ILE A 175 -15.03 -11.56 1.81
CA ILE A 175 -14.12 -11.51 2.95
C ILE A 175 -14.67 -12.42 4.03
N ILE A 176 -13.86 -13.39 4.47
CA ILE A 176 -14.19 -14.30 5.57
C ILE A 176 -13.36 -13.87 6.79
N ASP A 177 -14.03 -13.22 7.73
CA ASP A 177 -13.45 -12.65 8.93
C ASP A 177 -13.46 -13.63 10.10
N LEU A 178 -12.28 -14.19 10.37
CA LEU A 178 -11.98 -15.08 11.50
C LEU A 178 -11.02 -14.39 12.48
N THR A 179 -10.96 -13.05 12.47
CA THR A 179 -10.00 -12.29 13.28
C THR A 179 -10.46 -12.12 14.72
N GLY A 180 -11.79 -12.06 14.94
CA GLY A 180 -12.37 -11.63 16.21
C GLY A 180 -12.07 -10.16 16.58
N THR A 181 -11.55 -9.37 15.64
CA THR A 181 -11.13 -7.97 15.87
C THR A 181 -11.99 -7.04 15.03
N TYR A 182 -12.56 -6.00 15.66
CA TYR A 182 -13.40 -5.02 14.97
C TYR A 182 -12.59 -4.17 13.99
N GLY A 183 -13.14 -3.89 12.79
CA GLY A 183 -12.57 -2.95 11.83
C GLY A 183 -11.56 -3.55 10.84
N VAL A 184 -11.09 -4.79 11.06
CA VAL A 184 -10.07 -5.40 10.22
C VAL A 184 -10.62 -5.77 8.85
N SER A 185 -11.78 -6.44 8.81
CA SER A 185 -12.43 -6.80 7.53
C SER A 185 -12.90 -5.57 6.76
N GLU A 186 -13.35 -4.52 7.45
CA GLU A 186 -13.72 -3.25 6.83
C GLU A 186 -12.50 -2.55 6.19
N GLY A 187 -11.35 -2.52 6.87
CA GLY A 187 -10.12 -1.94 6.33
C GLY A 187 -9.52 -2.74 5.16
N VAL A 188 -9.61 -4.07 5.21
CA VAL A 188 -9.26 -4.94 4.07
C VAL A 188 -10.21 -4.67 2.90
N GLY A 189 -11.52 -4.60 3.16
CA GLY A 189 -12.53 -4.28 2.15
C GLY A 189 -12.26 -2.97 1.44
N ALA A 190 -12.04 -1.89 2.18
CA ALA A 190 -11.73 -0.58 1.62
C ALA A 190 -10.48 -0.62 0.71
N THR A 191 -9.43 -1.33 1.12
CA THR A 191 -8.20 -1.47 0.32
C THR A 191 -8.43 -2.29 -0.95
N VAL A 192 -9.28 -3.33 -0.88
CA VAL A 192 -9.65 -4.17 -2.04
C VAL A 192 -10.58 -3.43 -3.00
N GLU A 193 -11.45 -2.56 -2.51
CA GLU A 193 -12.27 -1.67 -3.35
C GLU A 193 -11.40 -0.65 -4.08
N VAL A 194 -10.35 -0.13 -3.44
CA VAL A 194 -9.37 0.76 -4.09
C VAL A 194 -8.62 0.05 -5.22
N LEU A 195 -8.39 -1.27 -5.12
CA LEU A 195 -7.86 -2.08 -6.22
C LEU A 195 -8.84 -2.23 -7.40
N GLY A 196 -10.11 -1.87 -7.24
CA GLY A 196 -11.15 -1.97 -8.27
C GLY A 196 -12.03 -3.22 -8.17
N ALA A 197 -11.94 -3.98 -7.09
CA ALA A 197 -12.81 -5.14 -6.86
C ALA A 197 -14.10 -4.74 -6.13
N LYS A 198 -15.16 -5.55 -6.29
CA LYS A 198 -16.45 -5.35 -5.62
C LYS A 198 -16.58 -6.31 -4.43
N ILE A 199 -16.69 -5.78 -3.22
CA ILE A 199 -16.99 -6.59 -2.03
C ILE A 199 -18.48 -6.94 -2.05
N LEU A 200 -18.79 -8.23 -2.23
CA LEU A 200 -20.18 -8.70 -2.29
C LEU A 200 -20.66 -9.32 -0.98
N ALA A 201 -19.72 -9.79 -0.15
CA ALA A 201 -20.04 -10.38 1.14
C ALA A 201 -18.87 -10.23 2.12
N THR A 202 -19.21 -9.98 3.37
CA THR A 202 -18.29 -10.09 4.51
C THR A 202 -18.92 -11.06 5.52
N THR A 203 -18.37 -12.27 5.59
CA THR A 203 -18.86 -13.36 6.43
C THR A 203 -18.02 -13.43 7.69
N LYS A 204 -18.65 -13.35 8.87
CA LYS A 204 -17.96 -13.51 10.17
C LYS A 204 -18.03 -14.96 10.63
N GLY A 205 -16.92 -15.49 11.11
CA GLY A 205 -16.82 -16.84 11.67
C GLY A 205 -16.14 -16.87 13.05
N PRO A 206 -16.03 -18.05 13.67
CA PRO A 206 -15.33 -18.18 14.94
C PRO A 206 -13.85 -17.81 14.77
N PRO A 207 -13.25 -17.05 15.72
CA PRO A 207 -11.87 -16.61 15.61
C PRO A 207 -10.88 -17.78 15.46
N ASN A 208 -9.96 -17.69 14.51
CA ASN A 208 -8.97 -18.71 14.20
C ASN A 208 -7.55 -18.14 14.27
N ASP A 209 -6.59 -18.93 14.75
CA ASP A 209 -5.17 -18.57 14.87
C ASP A 209 -4.40 -18.61 13.53
N SER A 210 -5.11 -18.62 12.41
CA SER A 210 -4.53 -18.48 11.07
C SER A 210 -4.07 -17.05 10.78
N ASP A 211 -3.17 -16.89 9.81
CA ASP A 211 -2.86 -15.59 9.21
C ASP A 211 -3.91 -15.26 8.15
N CYS A 212 -3.53 -14.97 6.89
CA CYS A 212 -4.48 -14.78 5.81
C CYS A 212 -4.18 -15.65 4.57
N LEU A 213 -5.24 -15.90 3.81
CA LEU A 213 -5.24 -16.74 2.61
C LEU A 213 -6.15 -16.11 1.56
N VAL A 214 -5.62 -15.86 0.37
CA VAL A 214 -6.38 -15.40 -0.80
C VAL A 214 -6.60 -16.58 -1.73
N LEU A 215 -7.85 -16.93 -1.97
CA LEU A 215 -8.27 -18.02 -2.85
C LEU A 215 -8.93 -17.45 -4.10
N GLY A 216 -8.71 -18.09 -5.23
CA GLY A 216 -9.39 -17.74 -6.47
C GLY A 216 -8.94 -18.59 -7.65
N LYS A 217 -9.64 -18.44 -8.77
CA LYS A 217 -9.31 -19.13 -10.04
C LYS A 217 -8.25 -18.36 -10.82
N ASP A 218 -8.38 -17.04 -10.89
CA ASP A 218 -7.42 -16.16 -11.57
C ASP A 218 -6.18 -15.94 -10.69
N ARG A 219 -5.10 -16.65 -11.02
CA ARG A 219 -3.84 -16.57 -10.28
C ARG A 219 -3.18 -15.20 -10.32
N LEU A 220 -3.42 -14.41 -11.37
CA LEU A 220 -2.85 -13.06 -11.45
C LEU A 220 -3.53 -12.13 -10.45
N ILE A 221 -4.85 -12.18 -10.35
CA ILE A 221 -5.62 -11.39 -9.38
C ILE A 221 -5.33 -11.85 -7.95
N VAL A 222 -5.35 -13.17 -7.71
CA VAL A 222 -5.01 -13.75 -6.40
C VAL A 222 -3.62 -13.28 -5.97
N GLY A 223 -2.61 -13.37 -6.83
CA GLY A 223 -1.25 -12.95 -6.52
C GLY A 223 -1.12 -11.45 -6.26
N LYS A 224 -1.87 -10.59 -6.99
CA LYS A 224 -1.88 -9.14 -6.74
C LYS A 224 -2.44 -8.81 -5.35
N ILE A 225 -3.63 -9.31 -5.03
CA ILE A 225 -4.28 -9.08 -3.73
C ILE A 225 -3.44 -9.68 -2.61
N ALA A 226 -2.93 -10.91 -2.78
CA ALA A 226 -2.09 -11.56 -1.80
C ALA A 226 -0.82 -10.77 -1.48
N LYS A 227 -0.16 -10.18 -2.49
CA LYS A 227 1.02 -9.34 -2.28
C LYS A 227 0.72 -8.08 -1.47
N VAL A 228 -0.40 -7.41 -1.72
CA VAL A 228 -0.81 -6.19 -0.97
C VAL A 228 -0.91 -6.46 0.51
N PHE A 229 -1.44 -7.61 0.90
CA PHE A 229 -1.66 -7.98 2.30
C PHE A 229 -0.62 -8.95 2.86
N SER A 230 0.44 -9.27 2.10
CA SER A 230 1.42 -10.33 2.44
C SER A 230 0.76 -11.68 2.79
N CYS A 231 -0.33 -12.04 2.12
CA CYS A 231 -1.09 -13.26 2.36
C CYS A 231 -0.54 -14.46 1.58
N LYS A 232 -0.89 -15.67 2.04
CA LYS A 232 -0.69 -16.88 1.24
C LYS A 232 -1.68 -16.91 0.09
N GLU A 233 -1.24 -17.46 -1.04
CA GLU A 233 -2.11 -17.75 -2.18
C GLU A 233 -2.64 -19.18 -2.08
N GLY A 234 -3.88 -19.39 -2.51
CA GLY A 234 -4.46 -20.72 -2.66
C GLY A 234 -5.37 -20.81 -3.87
N LYS A 235 -5.78 -22.04 -4.21
CA LYS A 235 -6.68 -22.29 -5.34
C LYS A 235 -8.13 -22.17 -4.87
N GLY A 236 -8.96 -21.43 -5.60
CA GLY A 236 -10.41 -21.45 -5.40
C GLY A 236 -11.03 -22.74 -5.93
N ASN A 237 -12.28 -23.02 -5.53
CA ASN A 237 -13.04 -24.16 -6.03
C ASN A 237 -13.89 -23.77 -7.25
N ASP A 238 -14.24 -24.76 -8.08
CA ASP A 238 -15.01 -24.52 -9.29
C ASP A 238 -16.45 -24.06 -9.03
N ASN A 239 -17.00 -24.43 -7.87
CA ASN A 239 -18.37 -24.13 -7.45
C ASN A 239 -18.50 -22.86 -6.59
N ASP A 240 -17.40 -22.11 -6.39
CA ASP A 240 -17.46 -20.89 -5.58
C ASP A 240 -18.24 -19.80 -6.32
N ARG A 241 -19.14 -19.12 -5.59
CA ARG A 241 -19.98 -18.03 -6.13
C ARG A 241 -19.22 -16.72 -6.32
N PHE A 242 -18.04 -16.61 -5.70
CA PHE A 242 -17.17 -15.43 -5.72
C PHE A 242 -15.90 -15.75 -6.52
N ASP A 243 -15.36 -14.73 -7.17
CA ASP A 243 -14.15 -14.88 -7.98
C ASP A 243 -12.89 -14.97 -7.10
N ILE A 244 -12.93 -14.28 -5.96
CA ILE A 244 -11.90 -14.27 -4.92
C ILE A 244 -12.53 -14.44 -3.53
N GLN A 245 -11.89 -15.21 -2.67
CA GLN A 245 -12.16 -15.25 -1.24
C GLN A 245 -10.92 -14.83 -0.45
N ILE A 246 -11.08 -13.88 0.47
CA ILE A 246 -10.01 -13.42 1.36
C ILE A 246 -10.35 -13.90 2.77
N LYS A 247 -9.62 -14.91 3.24
CA LYS A 247 -9.75 -15.42 4.61
C LYS A 247 -8.73 -14.71 5.49
N ILE A 248 -9.18 -14.06 6.57
CA ILE A 248 -8.31 -13.35 7.53
C ILE A 248 -8.53 -13.92 8.93
N GLY A 249 -7.43 -14.27 9.61
CA GLY A 249 -7.46 -14.81 10.98
C GLY A 249 -6.77 -13.88 11.99
N LYS A 250 -6.69 -14.31 13.25
CA LYS A 250 -6.13 -13.51 14.36
C LYS A 250 -4.70 -13.05 14.11
N LYS A 251 -3.84 -13.90 13.50
CA LYS A 251 -2.45 -13.52 13.23
C LYS A 251 -2.37 -12.42 12.18
N PHE A 252 -3.32 -12.38 11.24
CA PHE A 252 -3.42 -11.28 10.30
C PHE A 252 -3.80 -9.98 11.00
N ALA A 253 -4.79 -10.01 11.89
CA ALA A 253 -5.20 -8.84 12.65
C ALA A 253 -4.08 -8.27 13.55
N GLN A 254 -3.17 -9.10 14.04
CA GLN A 254 -2.01 -8.63 14.81
C GLN A 254 -1.00 -7.85 13.95
N ARG A 255 -0.97 -8.10 12.64
CA ARG A 255 -0.04 -7.44 11.71
C ARG A 255 -0.64 -6.38 10.80
N PHE A 256 -1.92 -6.47 10.46
CA PHE A 256 -2.65 -5.47 9.70
C PHE A 256 -2.89 -4.24 10.56
#